data_AF-A0AA92TUW7-F1
#
_entry.id   AF-A0AA92TUW7-F1
#
_cell.length_a   1.000
_cell.length_b   1.000
_cell.length_c   1.000
_cell.angle_alpha   90.00
_cell.angle_beta   90.00
_cell.angle_gamma   90.00
#
_symmetry.space_group_name_H-M   'P 1'
#
loop_
_entity.id
_entity.type
_entity.pdbx_description
1 polymer ?
#
loop_
_entity_poly.entity_id
_entity_poly.type
_entity_poly.pdbx_seq_one_letter_code
_entity_poly.pdbx_strand_id
1 'polypeptide(L)'
;MENNNVTKQEVLKFSAEMEEEASIKLAIAKVCDVNVTDIRIVMGGRDTISEKIKKKIITPEILYAMDKAIISILIKMDLEDACNGTTWEYEGNIHGKTRFWYYCDEVSKWILHKGSVYWDDLSNSLSNWKNITAVPFRNHRA
;
A
#
# COMPACT_ATOMS: atom_id res chain seq x y z
N MET A 1 -13.12 30.45 11.26
CA MET A 1 -11.91 29.60 11.32
C MET A 1 -12.36 28.32 11.99
N GLU A 2 -12.63 27.28 11.22
CA GLU A 2 -13.01 25.98 11.77
C GLU A 2 -11.80 25.39 12.48
N ASN A 3 -11.95 25.11 13.77
CA ASN A 3 -10.96 24.43 14.56
C ASN A 3 -10.91 22.98 14.07
N ASN A 4 -9.92 22.68 13.22
CA ASN A 4 -9.57 21.33 12.76
C ASN A 4 -8.98 20.54 13.93
N ASN A 5 -9.81 20.22 14.91
CA ASN A 5 -9.46 19.35 16.02
C ASN A 5 -9.59 17.91 15.53
N VAL A 6 -8.65 17.48 14.69
CA VAL A 6 -8.54 16.08 14.29
C VAL A 6 -8.48 15.25 15.56
N THR A 7 -9.49 14.41 15.76
CA THR A 7 -9.61 13.64 16.97
C THR A 7 -8.59 12.52 16.96
N LYS A 8 -8.06 12.16 18.14
CA LYS A 8 -7.19 10.98 18.30
C LYS A 8 -7.81 9.72 17.69
N GLN A 9 -9.13 9.63 17.66
CA GLN A 9 -9.90 8.54 17.09
C GLN A 9 -9.82 8.49 15.55
N GLU A 10 -9.88 9.63 14.87
CA GLU A 10 -9.70 9.72 13.41
C GLU A 10 -8.28 9.30 12.99
N VAL A 11 -7.25 9.74 13.73
CA VAL A 11 -5.86 9.33 13.46
C VAL A 11 -5.66 7.81 13.63
N LEU A 12 -6.28 7.22 14.67
CA LEU A 12 -6.21 5.77 14.90
C LEU A 12 -6.97 4.98 13.83
N LYS A 13 -8.16 5.47 13.41
CA LYS A 13 -8.92 4.87 12.30
C LYS A 13 -8.09 4.89 11.02
N PHE A 14 -7.54 6.05 10.67
CA PHE A 14 -6.69 6.20 9.49
C PHE A 14 -5.45 5.29 9.51
N SER A 15 -4.76 5.19 10.65
CA SER A 15 -3.62 4.28 10.79
C SER A 15 -4.02 2.81 10.56
N ALA A 16 -5.18 2.39 11.08
CA ALA A 16 -5.69 1.04 10.88
C ALA A 16 -6.05 0.77 9.42
N GLU A 17 -6.60 1.76 8.72
CA GLU A 17 -6.90 1.68 7.28
C GLU A 17 -5.63 1.53 6.43
N MET A 18 -4.57 2.27 6.76
CA MET A 18 -3.27 2.11 6.09
C MET A 18 -2.65 0.72 6.33
N GLU A 19 -2.76 0.18 7.55
CA GLU A 19 -2.32 -1.17 7.88
C GLU A 19 -3.12 -2.25 7.13
N GLU A 20 -4.43 -2.06 6.99
CA GLU A 20 -5.30 -2.96 6.23
C GLU A 20 -4.94 -2.94 4.74
N GLU A 21 -4.82 -1.75 4.13
CA GLU A 21 -4.44 -1.62 2.72
C GLU A 21 -3.06 -2.24 2.47
N ALA A 22 -2.08 -2.00 3.36
CA ALA A 22 -0.76 -2.60 3.26
C ALA A 22 -0.84 -4.15 3.30
N SER A 23 -1.64 -4.70 4.20
CA SER A 23 -1.81 -6.15 4.38
C SER A 23 -2.45 -6.80 3.16
N ILE A 24 -3.46 -6.16 2.58
CA ILE A 24 -4.21 -6.69 1.43
C ILE A 24 -3.35 -6.65 0.16
N LYS A 25 -2.71 -5.50 -0.13
CA LYS A 25 -1.77 -5.40 -1.25
C LYS A 25 -0.64 -6.40 -1.14
N LEU A 26 -0.12 -6.64 0.07
CA LEU A 26 0.92 -7.65 0.30
C LEU A 26 0.42 -9.08 0.06
N ALA A 27 -0.82 -9.39 0.45
CA ALA A 27 -1.43 -10.70 0.21
C ALA A 27 -1.64 -10.96 -1.28
N ILE A 28 -2.13 -9.97 -2.04
CA ILE A 28 -2.29 -10.06 -3.50
C ILE A 28 -0.92 -10.20 -4.17
N ALA A 29 0.07 -9.40 -3.77
CA ALA A 29 1.43 -9.49 -4.31
C ALA A 29 2.04 -10.88 -4.11
N LYS A 30 1.78 -11.52 -2.96
CA LYS A 30 2.23 -12.89 -2.68
C LYS A 30 1.60 -13.92 -3.64
N VAL A 31 0.34 -13.74 -4.04
CA VAL A 31 -0.29 -14.57 -5.08
C VAL A 31 0.46 -14.43 -6.40
N CYS A 32 0.90 -13.21 -6.74
CA CYS A 32 1.74 -12.94 -7.89
C CYS A 32 3.23 -13.30 -7.69
N ASP A 33 3.56 -14.22 -6.78
CA ASP A 33 4.93 -14.66 -6.48
C ASP A 33 5.91 -13.55 -6.02
N VAL A 34 5.41 -12.37 -5.66
CA VAL A 34 6.24 -11.28 -5.12
C VAL A 34 6.46 -11.49 -3.63
N ASN A 35 7.72 -11.64 -3.21
CA ASN A 35 8.05 -11.83 -1.80
C ASN A 35 8.40 -10.50 -1.09
N VAL A 36 8.27 -10.52 0.24
CA VAL A 36 8.48 -9.33 1.10
C VAL A 36 9.92 -8.82 1.11
N THR A 37 10.88 -9.68 0.78
CA THR A 37 12.31 -9.34 0.75
C THR A 37 12.61 -8.51 -0.48
N ASP A 38 12.07 -8.88 -1.64
CA ASP A 38 12.24 -8.13 -2.89
C ASP A 38 11.58 -6.75 -2.80
N ILE A 39 10.38 -6.69 -2.22
CA ILE A 39 9.70 -5.42 -1.93
C ILE A 39 10.61 -4.53 -1.06
N ARG A 40 11.18 -5.08 0.02
CA ARG A 40 12.12 -4.34 0.88
C ARG A 40 13.35 -3.86 0.10
N ILE A 41 13.92 -4.69 -0.77
CA ILE A 41 15.10 -4.32 -1.57
C ILE A 41 14.76 -3.14 -2.49
N VAL A 42 13.63 -3.20 -3.20
CA VAL A 42 13.21 -2.15 -4.14
C VAL A 42 12.82 -0.87 -3.42
N MET A 43 12.11 -0.95 -2.29
CA MET A 43 11.78 0.21 -1.46
C MET A 43 13.01 0.83 -0.78
N GLY A 44 14.01 0.01 -0.47
CA GLY A 44 15.09 0.35 0.43
C GLY A 44 14.68 0.33 1.90
N GLY A 45 15.70 0.40 2.77
CA GLY A 45 15.54 0.39 4.22
C GLY A 45 15.73 -0.97 4.88
N ARG A 46 15.63 -1.00 6.21
CA ARG A 46 15.99 -2.17 7.04
C ARG A 46 14.85 -3.15 7.24
N ASP A 47 13.65 -2.63 7.49
CA ASP A 47 12.48 -3.44 7.85
C ASP A 47 11.65 -3.78 6.62
N THR A 48 11.13 -5.00 6.57
CA THR A 48 10.07 -5.43 5.64
C THR A 48 8.74 -4.75 5.95
N ILE A 49 7.81 -4.77 4.99
CA ILE A 49 6.45 -4.27 5.21
C ILE A 49 5.75 -5.02 6.35
N SER A 50 5.91 -6.35 6.43
CA SER A 50 5.32 -7.14 7.51
C SER A 50 5.81 -6.70 8.89
N GLU A 51 7.09 -6.33 9.02
CA GLU A 51 7.63 -5.77 10.26
C GLU A 51 7.08 -4.36 10.54
N LYS A 52 6.92 -3.52 9.52
CA LYS A 52 6.33 -2.18 9.64
C LYS A 52 4.87 -2.22 10.08
N ILE A 53 4.08 -3.18 9.58
CA ILE A 53 2.71 -3.45 10.03
C ILE A 53 2.71 -3.85 11.51
N LYS A 54 3.56 -4.82 11.91
CA LYS A 54 3.66 -5.25 13.33
C LYS A 54 4.04 -4.11 14.28
N LYS A 55 4.89 -3.19 13.81
CA LYS A 55 5.32 -2.00 14.57
C LYS A 55 4.29 -0.87 14.54
N LYS A 56 3.23 -0.98 13.75
CA LYS A 56 2.21 0.07 13.54
C LYS A 56 2.79 1.39 13.07
N ILE A 57 3.69 1.30 12.08
CA ILE A 57 4.38 2.46 11.51
C ILE A 57 4.12 2.60 10.01
N ILE A 58 3.02 2.05 9.50
CA ILE A 58 2.62 2.27 8.11
C ILE A 58 2.11 3.70 7.97
N THR A 59 2.81 4.48 7.14
CA THR A 59 2.38 5.81 6.72
C THR A 59 1.92 5.78 5.25
N PRO A 60 1.21 6.80 4.78
CA PRO A 60 0.85 6.92 3.37
C PRO A 60 2.05 6.84 2.42
N GLU A 61 3.19 7.42 2.80
CA GLU A 61 4.43 7.38 2.01
C GLU A 61 5.02 5.96 1.93
N ILE A 62 4.98 5.22 3.04
CA ILE A 62 5.43 3.82 3.08
C ILE A 62 4.52 2.96 2.22
N LEU A 63 3.21 3.16 2.31
CA LEU A 63 2.22 2.44 1.51
C LEU A 63 2.38 2.73 0.01
N TYR A 64 2.58 4.00 -0.35
CA TYR A 64 2.85 4.40 -1.73
C TYR A 64 4.16 3.82 -2.27
N ALA A 65 5.24 3.87 -1.48
CA ALA A 65 6.51 3.28 -1.86
C ALA A 65 6.43 1.76 -2.03
N MET A 66 5.66 1.08 -1.17
CA MET A 66 5.37 -0.34 -1.29
C MET A 66 4.65 -0.67 -2.59
N ASP A 67 3.59 0.07 -2.91
CA ASP A 67 2.79 -0.18 -4.11
C ASP A 67 3.64 -0.02 -5.38
N LYS A 68 4.48 1.03 -5.43
CA LYS A 68 5.44 1.21 -6.54
C LYS A 68 6.48 0.11 -6.62
N ALA A 69 6.95 -0.39 -5.48
CA ALA A 69 7.90 -1.50 -5.45
C ALA A 69 7.28 -2.80 -5.99
N ILE A 70 6.06 -3.13 -5.55
CA ILE A 70 5.32 -4.30 -6.04
C ILE A 70 5.11 -4.18 -7.55
N ILE A 71 4.59 -3.06 -8.04
CA ILE A 71 4.37 -2.82 -9.47
C ILE A 71 5.66 -2.98 -10.28
N SER A 72 6.76 -2.41 -9.80
CA SER A 72 8.06 -2.52 -10.49
C SER A 72 8.56 -3.96 -10.58
N ILE A 73 8.36 -4.77 -9.53
CA ILE A 73 8.74 -6.18 -9.53
C ILE A 73 7.87 -6.96 -10.52
N LEU A 74 6.55 -6.74 -10.49
CA LEU A 74 5.61 -7.42 -11.39
C LEU A 74 5.91 -7.15 -12.86
N ILE A 75 6.17 -5.89 -13.23
CA ILE A 75 6.56 -5.52 -14.60
C ILE A 75 7.83 -6.26 -15.03
N LYS A 76 8.83 -6.36 -14.13
CA LYS A 76 10.06 -7.07 -14.43
C LYS A 76 9.81 -8.57 -14.66
N MET A 77 9.01 -9.20 -13.81
CA MET A 77 8.66 -10.63 -13.95
C MET A 77 7.89 -10.89 -15.24
N ASP A 78 6.95 -10.02 -15.60
CA ASP A 78 6.19 -10.14 -16.84
C ASP A 78 7.08 -9.97 -18.09
N LEU A 79 8.09 -9.10 -18.03
CA LEU A 79 9.09 -8.96 -19.09
C LEU A 79 10.00 -10.20 -19.22
N GLU A 80 10.41 -10.78 -18.08
CA GLU A 80 11.21 -12.01 -18.05
C GLU A 80 10.41 -13.18 -18.64
N ASP A 81 9.14 -13.30 -18.30
CA ASP A 81 8.24 -14.31 -18.87
C ASP A 81 8.10 -14.16 -20.39
N ALA A 82 7.84 -12.93 -20.85
CA ALA A 82 7.75 -12.64 -22.28
C ALA A 82 9.05 -12.97 -23.03
N CYS A 83 10.21 -12.67 -22.42
CA CYS A 83 11.51 -12.98 -23.00
C CYS A 83 11.78 -14.50 -23.07
N ASN A 84 11.33 -15.24 -22.06
CA ASN A 84 11.54 -16.68 -21.96
C ASN A 84 10.47 -17.49 -22.71
N GLY A 85 9.42 -16.84 -23.22
CA GLY A 85 8.26 -17.51 -23.81
C GLY A 85 7.44 -18.29 -22.78
N THR A 86 7.55 -17.92 -21.50
CA THR A 86 6.78 -18.51 -20.40
C THR A 86 5.56 -17.67 -20.09
N THR A 87 4.55 -18.28 -19.47
CA THR A 87 3.37 -17.57 -18.95
C THR A 87 3.23 -17.90 -17.48
N TRP A 88 2.86 -16.90 -16.68
CA TRP A 88 2.48 -17.15 -15.29
C TRP A 88 1.17 -17.94 -15.20
N GLU A 89 1.24 -19.14 -14.63
CA GLU A 89 0.09 -20.01 -14.41
C GLU A 89 -0.43 -19.85 -12.97
N TYR A 90 -1.70 -19.50 -12.86
CA TYR A 90 -2.43 -19.44 -11.59
C TYR A 90 -3.85 -19.95 -11.85
N GLU A 91 -4.46 -20.68 -10.91
CA GLU A 91 -5.78 -21.30 -11.10
C GLU A 91 -6.88 -20.29 -11.51
N GLY A 92 -6.73 -19.03 -11.10
CA GLY A 92 -7.62 -17.92 -11.52
C GLY A 92 -7.24 -17.23 -12.84
N ASN A 93 -6.11 -17.59 -13.46
CA ASN A 93 -5.57 -16.96 -14.67
C ASN A 93 -5.98 -17.69 -15.95
N ILE A 94 -7.29 -17.80 -16.19
CA ILE A 94 -7.87 -18.59 -17.29
C ILE A 94 -7.65 -17.93 -18.68
N HIS A 95 -7.02 -16.75 -18.76
CA HIS A 95 -7.00 -15.90 -19.97
C HIS A 95 -5.63 -15.32 -20.36
N GLY A 96 -4.51 -15.89 -19.88
CA GLY A 96 -3.17 -15.42 -20.26
C GLY A 96 -2.88 -13.99 -19.79
N LYS A 97 -3.46 -13.60 -18.65
CA LYS A 97 -3.24 -12.28 -18.07
C LYS A 97 -1.92 -12.27 -17.32
N THR A 98 -1.22 -11.15 -17.32
CA THR A 98 0.08 -11.04 -16.67
C THR A 98 -0.06 -10.89 -15.16
N ARG A 99 1.02 -11.09 -14.39
CA ARG A 99 0.99 -10.90 -12.93
C ARG A 99 0.63 -9.46 -12.57
N PHE A 100 1.15 -8.50 -13.33
CA PHE A 100 0.83 -7.08 -13.16
C PHE A 100 -0.67 -6.83 -13.35
N TRP A 101 -1.25 -7.38 -14.42
CA TRP A 101 -2.68 -7.22 -14.68
C TRP A 101 -3.53 -7.76 -13.52
N TYR A 102 -3.21 -8.97 -13.03
CA TYR A 102 -3.93 -9.59 -11.92
C TYR A 102 -3.85 -8.75 -10.64
N TYR A 103 -2.66 -8.26 -10.29
CA TYR A 103 -2.48 -7.38 -9.13
C TYR A 103 -3.37 -6.13 -9.22
N CYS A 104 -3.35 -5.44 -10.36
CA CYS A 104 -4.15 -4.23 -10.56
C CYS A 104 -5.66 -4.51 -10.48
N ASP A 105 -6.12 -5.62 -11.04
CA ASP A 105 -7.53 -6.02 -11.03
C ASP A 105 -8.01 -6.32 -9.60
N GLU A 106 -7.27 -7.14 -8.85
CA GLU A 106 -7.62 -7.50 -7.47
C GLU A 106 -7.55 -6.30 -6.52
N VAL A 107 -6.54 -5.43 -6.65
CA VAL A 107 -6.48 -4.18 -5.89
C VAL A 107 -7.67 -3.29 -6.23
N SER A 108 -8.04 -3.18 -7.51
CA SER A 108 -9.21 -2.37 -7.93
C SER A 108 -10.53 -2.93 -7.39
N LYS A 109 -10.72 -4.26 -7.41
CA LYS A 109 -11.90 -4.90 -6.82
C LYS A 109 -12.01 -4.62 -5.33
N TRP A 110 -10.88 -4.68 -4.61
CA TRP A 110 -10.86 -4.34 -3.19
C TRP A 110 -11.22 -2.87 -2.96
N ILE A 111 -10.65 -1.95 -3.76
CA ILE A 111 -10.95 -0.51 -3.69
C ILE A 111 -12.44 -0.24 -3.90
N LEU A 112 -13.05 -0.92 -4.88
CA LEU A 112 -14.48 -0.81 -5.17
C LEU A 112 -15.34 -1.37 -4.05
N HIS A 113 -14.94 -2.49 -3.43
CA HIS A 113 -15.67 -3.10 -2.31
C HIS A 113 -15.70 -2.23 -1.05
N LYS A 114 -14.67 -1.39 -0.83
CA LYS A 114 -14.65 -0.43 0.28
C LYS A 114 -15.67 0.71 0.12
N GLY A 115 -16.09 1.02 -1.12
CA GLY A 115 -17.09 2.03 -1.43
C GLY A 115 -16.57 3.47 -1.38
N SER A 116 -17.26 4.41 -2.03
CA SER A 116 -16.82 5.82 -2.17
C SER A 116 -16.73 6.56 -0.83
N VAL A 117 -17.63 6.26 0.11
CA VAL A 117 -17.68 6.88 1.44
C VAL A 117 -16.39 6.64 2.23
N TYR A 118 -15.77 5.46 2.07
CA TYR A 118 -14.47 5.15 2.66
C TYR A 118 -13.36 6.06 2.11
N TRP A 119 -13.38 6.34 0.80
CA TRP A 119 -12.35 7.15 0.15
C TRP A 119 -12.46 8.64 0.48
N ASP A 120 -13.68 9.15 0.67
CA ASP A 120 -13.91 10.52 1.13
C ASP A 120 -13.39 10.71 2.57
N ASP A 121 -13.68 9.76 3.47
CA ASP A 121 -13.16 9.72 4.84
C ASP A 121 -11.63 9.64 4.86
N LEU A 122 -11.04 8.80 4.00
CA LEU A 122 -9.60 8.60 3.89
C LEU A 122 -8.89 9.85 3.35
N SER A 123 -9.46 10.52 2.34
CA SER A 123 -8.92 11.75 1.75
C SER A 123 -8.90 12.92 2.75
N ASN A 124 -9.99 13.06 3.51
CA ASN A 124 -10.08 14.02 4.60
C ASN A 124 -9.05 13.71 5.69
N SER A 125 -8.93 12.44 6.09
CA SER A 125 -7.97 11.99 7.10
C SER A 125 -6.52 12.17 6.66
N LEU A 126 -6.20 11.93 5.38
CA LEU A 126 -4.86 12.14 4.80
C LEU A 126 -4.50 13.63 4.78
N SER A 127 -5.42 14.49 4.38
CA SER A 127 -5.24 15.95 4.37
C SER A 127 -4.97 16.47 5.78
N ASN A 128 -5.72 15.94 6.75
CA ASN A 128 -5.54 16.22 8.17
C ASN A 128 -4.19 15.70 8.71
N TRP A 129 -3.77 14.50 8.32
CA TRP A 129 -2.48 13.93 8.72
C TRP A 129 -1.29 14.73 8.18
N LYS A 130 -1.37 15.17 6.92
CA LYS A 130 -0.38 16.09 6.32
C LYS A 130 -0.32 17.42 7.09
N ASN A 131 -1.46 17.95 7.52
CA ASN A 131 -1.49 19.18 8.31
C ASN A 131 -0.85 18.98 9.70
N ILE A 132 -1.10 17.87 10.38
CA ILE A 132 -0.50 17.55 11.69
C ILE A 132 1.02 17.39 11.58
N THR A 133 1.51 16.73 10.52
CA THR A 133 2.94 16.48 10.30
C THR A 133 3.68 17.68 9.71
N ALA A 134 2.98 18.60 9.04
CA ALA A 134 3.52 19.86 8.51
C ALA A 134 3.63 20.96 9.58
N VAL A 135 2.97 20.83 10.74
CA VAL A 135 3.25 21.70 11.89
C VAL A 135 4.64 21.32 12.40
N PRO A 136 5.66 22.21 12.31
CA PRO A 136 6.94 21.91 12.92
C PRO A 136 6.67 21.73 14.40
N PHE A 137 7.24 20.69 15.01
CA PHE A 137 7.40 20.61 16.46
C PHE A 137 8.11 21.90 16.91
N ARG A 138 7.37 22.97 17.16
CA ARG A 138 7.84 24.13 17.90
C ARG A 138 8.07 23.59 19.29
N ASN A 139 9.32 23.28 19.57
CA ASN A 139 9.85 23.03 20.89
C ASN A 139 9.28 24.08 21.86
N HIS A 140 8.29 23.69 22.66
CA HIS A 140 8.11 24.27 23.98
C HIS A 140 9.16 23.61 24.88
N ARG A 141 10.37 24.18 24.87
CA ARG A 141 11.19 24.20 26.08
C ARG A 141 10.87 25.51 26.78
N ALA A 142 10.16 25.37 27.90
CA ALA A 142 10.15 26.35 28.97
C ALA A 142 11.56 26.51 29.56
#